data_AF-A0A5C7ENB9-F1
#
_entry.id   AF-A0A5C7ENB9-F1
#
_cell.length_a   1.000
_cell.length_b   1.000
_cell.length_c   1.000
_cell.angle_alpha   90.00
_cell.angle_beta   90.00
_cell.angle_gamma   90.00
#
_symmetry.space_group_name_H-M   'P 1'
#
loop_
_entity.id
_entity.type
_entity.pdbx_description
1 polymer ?
#
loop_
_entity_poly.entity_id
_entity_poly.type
_entity_poly.pdbx_seq_one_letter_code
_entity_poly.pdbx_strand_id
1 'polypeptide(L)'
;MDGALVDANRTLGVVRIIEGCISSDPYWVDPDSEGVEIGALVTGPDDIADVDGDVSARHARIWFDGAAGGCWLLQDLDSTNGTIVVSGDDGEPLRVASGETAQIHPGDELRLGATTVFILIEGSADMV
;
A
#
# COMPACT_ATOMS: atom_id res chain seq x y z
N MET A 1 -12.12 28.01 -19.89
CA MET A 1 -10.88 27.25 -19.64
C MET A 1 -11.11 26.63 -18.27
N ASP A 2 -11.83 25.52 -18.28
CA ASP A 2 -12.26 24.83 -17.07
C ASP A 2 -11.48 23.53 -17.02
N GLY A 3 -10.56 23.40 -16.06
CA GLY A 3 -9.67 22.25 -15.99
C GLY A 3 -8.60 22.33 -14.91
N ALA A 4 -8.89 23.00 -13.80
CA ALA A 4 -8.01 23.00 -12.63
C ALA A 4 -8.86 23.00 -11.36
N LEU A 5 -9.69 21.96 -11.20
CA LEU A 5 -9.91 21.47 -9.84
C LEU A 5 -8.62 20.74 -9.51
N VAL A 6 -7.74 21.48 -8.84
CA VAL A 6 -6.56 20.97 -8.17
C VAL A 6 -6.92 19.68 -7.43
N ASP A 7 -6.21 18.60 -7.73
CA ASP A 7 -6.30 17.31 -7.05
C ASP A 7 -5.94 17.50 -5.56
N ALA A 8 -6.96 17.85 -4.77
CA ALA A 8 -6.81 18.14 -3.37
C ALA A 8 -6.65 16.80 -2.61
N ASN A 9 -5.42 16.52 -2.21
CA ASN A 9 -5.01 15.57 -1.19
C ASN A 9 -5.72 14.19 -1.25
N ARG A 10 -5.42 13.42 -2.31
CA ARG A 10 -5.90 12.03 -2.44
C ARG A 10 -5.05 11.12 -1.56
N THR A 11 -5.68 10.52 -0.55
CA THR A 11 -5.05 9.56 0.36
C THR A 11 -5.14 8.15 -0.21
N LEU A 12 -4.17 7.30 0.10
CA LEU A 12 -4.22 5.89 -0.27
C LEU A 12 -4.79 5.08 0.90
N GLY A 13 -5.87 4.37 0.69
CA GLY A 13 -6.40 3.41 1.64
C GLY A 13 -5.84 2.02 1.37
N VAL A 14 -5.33 1.36 2.40
CA VAL A 14 -4.91 -0.04 2.37
C VAL A 14 -5.94 -0.85 3.14
N VAL A 15 -6.62 -1.82 2.51
CA VAL A 15 -7.74 -2.56 3.13
C VAL A 15 -7.44 -4.04 3.12
N ARG A 16 -7.48 -4.70 4.29
CA ARG A 16 -7.20 -6.14 4.44
C ARG A 16 -8.33 -6.96 3.82
N ILE A 17 -7.97 -7.95 3.02
CA ILE A 17 -8.89 -8.93 2.43
C ILE A 17 -8.58 -10.32 2.99
N ILE A 18 -9.62 -11.02 3.47
CA ILE A 18 -9.54 -12.41 3.91
C ILE A 18 -10.63 -13.19 3.20
N GLU A 19 -10.25 -14.25 2.47
CA GLU A 19 -11.17 -15.10 1.70
C GLU A 19 -12.13 -14.31 0.78
N GLY A 20 -11.62 -13.22 0.18
CA GLY A 20 -12.38 -12.34 -0.71
C GLY A 20 -13.31 -11.35 -0.01
N CYS A 21 -13.29 -11.27 1.32
CA CYS A 21 -14.08 -10.34 2.11
C CYS A 21 -13.19 -9.23 2.71
N ILE A 22 -13.72 -8.01 2.77
CA ILE A 22 -13.11 -6.91 3.52
C ILE A 22 -13.09 -7.29 5.00
N SER A 23 -11.89 -7.29 5.59
CA SER A 23 -11.65 -7.71 6.97
C SER A 23 -11.15 -6.59 7.89
N SER A 24 -10.81 -5.43 7.35
CA SER A 24 -10.38 -4.26 8.10
C SER A 24 -11.11 -3.00 7.62
N ASP A 25 -11.14 -1.97 8.47
CA ASP A 25 -11.30 -0.61 7.98
C ASP A 25 -10.08 -0.21 7.12
N PRO A 26 -10.18 0.82 6.26
CA PRO A 26 -9.01 1.30 5.51
C PRO A 26 -7.95 1.90 6.44
N TYR A 27 -6.71 1.44 6.28
CA TYR A 27 -5.53 2.13 6.79
C TYR A 27 -5.18 3.25 5.81
N TRP A 28 -5.44 4.50 6.20
CA TRP A 28 -5.18 5.66 5.35
C TRP A 28 -3.72 6.09 5.44
N VAL A 29 -3.08 6.18 4.28
CA VAL A 29 -1.74 6.75 4.12
C VAL A 29 -1.89 8.16 3.59
N ASP A 30 -1.41 9.13 4.37
CA ASP A 30 -1.38 10.53 4.01
C ASP A 30 -0.20 10.78 3.03
N PRO A 31 -0.43 11.38 1.86
CA PRO A 31 0.64 11.65 0.90
C PRO A 31 1.69 12.65 1.39
N ASP A 32 1.39 13.45 2.42
CA ASP A 32 2.32 14.39 3.03
C ASP A 32 3.10 13.78 4.22
N SER A 33 2.83 12.52 4.57
CA SER A 33 3.55 11.80 5.63
C SER A 33 4.86 11.18 5.14
N GLU A 34 5.66 10.63 6.06
CA GLU A 34 6.82 9.80 5.71
C GLU A 34 6.41 8.42 5.15
N GLY A 35 5.12 8.14 5.04
CA GLY A 35 4.58 6.83 4.68
C GLY A 35 4.47 5.89 5.87
N VAL A 36 4.09 4.65 5.58
CA VAL A 36 3.79 3.61 6.56
C VAL A 36 4.60 2.35 6.29
N GLU A 37 4.98 1.65 7.35
CA GLU A 37 5.54 0.30 7.24
C GLU A 37 4.46 -0.76 7.49
N ILE A 38 4.59 -1.88 6.79
CA ILE A 38 3.74 -3.05 6.95
C ILE A 38 4.61 -4.21 7.42
N GLY A 39 4.21 -4.89 8.49
CA GLY A 39 4.96 -6.03 9.00
C GLY A 39 4.47 -6.56 10.34
N ALA A 40 4.92 -7.76 10.71
CA ALA A 40 4.42 -8.43 11.91
C ALA A 40 4.85 -7.76 13.24
N LEU A 41 5.87 -6.89 13.22
CA LEU A 41 6.42 -6.25 14.43
C LEU A 41 6.59 -4.73 14.27
N VAL A 42 5.92 -4.11 13.29
CA VAL A 42 5.88 -2.66 13.16
C VAL A 42 5.08 -2.05 14.31
N THR A 43 5.49 -0.86 14.78
CA THR A 43 4.90 -0.22 15.97
C THR A 43 4.74 1.29 15.82
N GLY A 44 4.97 1.83 14.62
CA GLY A 44 4.67 3.22 14.32
C GLY A 44 3.17 3.50 14.47
N PRO A 45 2.81 4.76 14.74
CA PRO A 45 1.41 5.15 14.99
C PRO A 45 0.47 4.81 13.82
N ASP A 46 0.99 4.88 12.60
CA ASP A 46 0.24 4.67 11.35
C ASP A 46 0.68 3.40 10.62
N ASP A 47 1.57 2.60 11.22
CA ASP A 47 2.05 1.36 10.63
C ASP A 47 0.97 0.27 10.64
N ILE A 48 1.04 -0.64 9.67
CA ILE A 48 0.05 -1.69 9.47
C ILE A 48 0.62 -3.03 9.98
N ALA A 49 0.18 -3.41 11.19
CA ALA A 49 0.52 -4.70 11.81
C ALA A 49 -0.56 -5.79 11.63
N ASP A 50 -1.67 -5.49 10.95
CA ASP A 50 -2.72 -6.46 10.64
C ASP A 50 -2.27 -7.36 9.47
N VAL A 51 -1.45 -8.36 9.79
CA VAL A 51 -0.83 -9.30 8.85
C VAL A 51 -0.78 -10.71 9.42
N ASP A 52 -0.61 -11.71 8.57
CA ASP A 52 -0.44 -13.11 8.97
C ASP A 52 1.01 -13.43 9.38
N GLY A 53 1.20 -14.57 10.04
CA GLY A 53 2.48 -14.95 10.66
C GLY A 53 3.63 -15.26 9.70
N ASP A 54 3.39 -15.31 8.39
CA ASP A 54 4.41 -15.49 7.36
C ASP A 54 4.94 -14.15 6.78
N VAL A 55 4.46 -13.03 7.32
CA VAL A 55 4.95 -11.69 7.00
C VAL A 55 6.12 -11.33 7.91
N SER A 56 7.26 -10.92 7.33
CA SER A 56 8.43 -10.38 8.05
C SER A 56 8.09 -9.28 9.07
N ALA A 57 8.97 -9.11 10.06
CA ALA A 57 8.85 -8.09 11.11
C ALA A 57 8.64 -6.67 10.56
N ARG A 58 9.43 -6.28 9.55
CA ARG A 58 9.28 -5.10 8.70
C ARG A 58 9.33 -5.63 7.28
N HIS A 59 8.20 -5.66 6.57
CA HIS A 59 8.06 -6.42 5.33
C HIS A 59 8.09 -5.51 4.12
N ALA A 60 7.31 -4.44 4.16
CA ALA A 60 7.20 -3.49 3.07
C ALA A 60 6.97 -2.07 3.61
N ARG A 61 7.24 -1.06 2.78
CA ARG A 61 6.94 0.34 3.06
C ARG A 61 6.14 0.94 1.92
N ILE A 62 5.13 1.73 2.25
CA ILE A 62 4.34 2.51 1.31
C ILE A 62 4.51 3.99 1.61
N TRP A 63 4.75 4.82 0.59
CA TRP A 63 4.80 6.27 0.73
C TRP A 63 4.43 6.94 -0.59
N PHE A 64 4.09 8.23 -0.52
CA PHE A 64 3.92 9.06 -1.71
C PHE A 64 5.23 9.79 -2.02
N ASP A 65 5.67 9.72 -3.27
CA ASP A 65 6.83 10.47 -3.75
C ASP A 65 6.38 11.67 -4.58
N GLY A 66 6.26 12.82 -3.90
CA GLY A 66 5.97 14.10 -4.55
C GLY A 66 7.10 14.62 -5.45
N ALA A 67 8.35 14.16 -5.25
CA ALA A 67 9.49 14.55 -6.07
C ALA A 67 9.59 13.72 -7.36
N ALA A 68 9.13 12.46 -7.35
CA ALA A 68 9.06 11.57 -8.51
C ALA A 68 7.77 11.73 -9.34
N GLY A 69 7.24 12.95 -9.43
CA GLY A 69 6.08 13.24 -10.27
C GLY A 69 4.72 12.91 -9.64
N GLY A 70 4.69 12.63 -8.32
CA GLY A 70 3.46 12.45 -7.56
C GLY A 70 2.87 11.05 -7.73
N CYS A 71 3.60 10.03 -7.29
CA CYS A 71 3.15 8.65 -7.34
C CYS A 71 3.27 7.93 -6.00
N TRP A 72 2.42 6.94 -5.79
CA TRP A 72 2.53 6.02 -4.66
C TRP A 72 3.56 4.95 -4.97
N LEU A 73 4.43 4.70 -3.99
CA LEU A 73 5.53 3.78 -4.08
C LEU A 73 5.41 2.70 -3.00
N LEU A 74 5.77 1.47 -3.38
CA LEU A 74 5.90 0.32 -2.50
C LEU A 74 7.32 -0.21 -2.60
N GLN A 75 7.96 -0.43 -1.47
CA GLN A 75 9.28 -1.09 -1.41
C GLN A 75 9.19 -2.37 -0.57
N ASP A 76 9.79 -3.45 -1.07
CA ASP A 76 10.05 -4.64 -0.27
C ASP A 76 11.28 -4.40 0.62
N LEU A 77 11.13 -4.61 1.93
CA LEU A 77 12.17 -4.36 2.94
C LEU A 77 13.00 -5.62 3.25
N ASP A 78 13.41 -6.34 2.21
CA ASP A 78 14.11 -7.62 2.31
C ASP A 78 13.29 -8.70 3.00
N SER A 79 12.05 -8.85 2.54
CA SER A 79 11.12 -9.80 3.12
C SER A 79 11.50 -11.25 2.79
N THR A 80 11.20 -12.18 3.69
CA THR A 80 11.56 -13.59 3.50
C THR A 80 10.71 -14.26 2.42
N ASN A 81 9.42 -13.95 2.37
CA ASN A 81 8.46 -14.60 1.48
C ASN A 81 8.11 -13.73 0.24
N GLY A 82 8.57 -12.48 0.22
CA GLY A 82 8.42 -11.56 -0.91
C GLY A 82 7.11 -10.78 -0.92
N THR A 83 7.14 -9.75 -1.76
CA THR A 83 6.02 -8.84 -2.03
C THR A 83 5.59 -8.94 -3.49
N ILE A 84 4.28 -9.03 -3.74
CA ILE A 84 3.69 -9.02 -5.08
C ILE A 84 2.64 -7.92 -5.16
N VAL A 85 2.66 -7.16 -6.24
CA VAL A 85 1.58 -6.24 -6.65
C VAL A 85 0.85 -6.90 -7.79
N VAL A 86 -0.49 -6.96 -7.75
CA VAL A 86 -1.30 -7.38 -8.89
C VAL A 86 -2.02 -6.15 -9.42
N SER A 87 -1.77 -5.82 -10.69
CA SER A 87 -2.34 -4.65 -11.36
C SER A 87 -3.88 -4.70 -11.35
N GLY A 88 -4.52 -3.62 -10.90
CA GLY A 88 -5.98 -3.50 -10.96
C GLY A 88 -6.54 -3.40 -12.39
N ASP A 89 -5.72 -2.99 -13.35
CA ASP A 89 -6.14 -2.76 -14.74
C ASP A 89 -6.22 -4.06 -15.57
N ASP A 90 -5.22 -4.92 -15.41
CA ASP A 90 -5.02 -6.11 -16.26
C ASP A 90 -4.86 -7.41 -15.47
N GLY A 91 -4.68 -7.33 -14.14
CA GLY A 91 -4.53 -8.50 -13.27
C GLY A 91 -3.15 -9.15 -13.32
N GLU A 92 -2.16 -8.52 -13.98
CA GLU A 92 -0.82 -9.10 -14.07
C GLU A 92 -0.05 -8.94 -12.74
N PRO A 93 0.57 -10.02 -12.24
CA PRO A 93 1.37 -9.98 -11.03
C PRO A 93 2.80 -9.47 -11.30
N LEU A 94 3.20 -8.42 -10.57
CA LEU A 94 4.56 -7.92 -10.49
C LEU A 94 5.18 -8.30 -9.14
N ARG A 95 6.25 -9.11 -9.16
CA ARG A 95 7.04 -9.35 -7.96
C ARG A 95 8.03 -8.21 -7.73
N VAL A 96 7.92 -7.55 -6.58
CA VAL A 96 8.85 -6.49 -6.18
C VAL A 96 10.12 -7.15 -5.67
N ALA A 97 11.26 -6.82 -6.26
CA ALA A 97 12.54 -7.34 -5.81
C ALA A 97 12.91 -6.72 -4.45
N SER A 98 13.60 -7.50 -3.61
CA SER A 98 14.06 -7.02 -2.30
C SER A 98 14.88 -5.74 -2.43
N GLY A 99 14.50 -4.72 -1.66
CA GLY A 99 15.11 -3.39 -1.67
C GLY A 99 14.73 -2.51 -2.88
N GLU A 100 14.04 -3.05 -3.89
CA GLU A 100 13.55 -2.27 -5.02
C GLU A 100 12.16 -1.70 -4.74
N THR A 101 11.83 -0.65 -5.50
CA THR A 101 10.57 0.06 -5.39
C THR A 101 9.73 -0.19 -6.64
N ALA A 102 8.45 -0.46 -6.44
CA ALA A 102 7.43 -0.49 -7.48
C ALA A 102 6.46 0.68 -7.31
N GLN A 103 6.00 1.22 -8.42
CA GLN A 103 4.87 2.14 -8.41
C GLN A 103 3.57 1.35 -8.20
N ILE A 104 2.69 1.87 -7.36
CA ILE A 104 1.40 1.28 -7.03
C ILE A 104 0.27 2.31 -7.22
N HIS A 105 -0.93 1.81 -7.43
CA HIS A 105 -2.10 2.62 -7.73
C HIS A 105 -3.32 2.14 -6.94
N PRO A 106 -4.29 3.04 -6.65
CA PRO A 106 -5.62 2.61 -6.25
C PRO A 106 -6.19 1.60 -7.25
N GLY A 107 -6.75 0.50 -6.74
CA GLY A 107 -7.21 -0.64 -7.52
C GLY A 107 -6.25 -1.83 -7.50
N ASP A 108 -4.97 -1.63 -7.20
CA ASP A 108 -4.00 -2.73 -7.12
C ASP A 108 -4.21 -3.59 -5.88
N GLU A 109 -3.89 -4.88 -6.00
CA GLU A 109 -3.85 -5.81 -4.88
C GLU A 109 -2.40 -6.04 -4.43
N LEU A 110 -2.15 -5.89 -3.13
CA LEU A 110 -0.86 -6.20 -2.51
C LEU A 110 -0.91 -7.56 -1.84
N ARG A 111 0.04 -8.43 -2.16
CA ARG A 111 0.23 -9.72 -1.50
C ARG A 111 1.56 -9.73 -0.78
N LEU A 112 1.51 -9.90 0.54
CA LEU A 112 2.69 -10.00 1.40
C LEU A 112 2.81 -11.43 1.91
N GLY A 113 3.96 -12.04 1.68
CA GLY A 113 4.13 -13.46 1.90
C GLY A 113 3.15 -14.30 1.07
N ALA A 114 2.69 -15.41 1.64
CA ALA A 114 1.79 -16.36 1.01
C ALA A 114 0.31 -16.13 1.36
N THR A 115 0.00 -15.40 2.43
CA THR A 115 -1.37 -15.37 2.98
C THR A 115 -1.97 -13.98 3.19
N THR A 116 -1.15 -12.94 3.35
CA THR A 116 -1.67 -11.60 3.57
C THR A 116 -1.97 -10.88 2.26
N VAL A 117 -3.22 -10.42 2.11
CA VAL A 117 -3.71 -9.70 0.94
C VAL A 117 -4.34 -8.37 1.36
N PHE A 118 -4.00 -7.30 0.64
CA PHE A 118 -4.64 -6.00 0.74
C PHE A 118 -5.12 -5.53 -0.62
N ILE A 119 -6.21 -4.75 -0.66
CA ILE A 119 -6.60 -3.96 -1.82
C ILE A 119 -6.30 -2.48 -1.55
N LEU A 120 -5.77 -1.79 -2.57
CA LEU A 120 -5.53 -0.35 -2.51
C LEU A 120 -6.75 0.41 -3.01
N ILE A 121 -7.18 1.43 -2.29
CA ILE A 121 -8.32 2.27 -2.65
C ILE A 121 -7.94 3.74 -2.59
N GLU A 122 -8.66 4.57 -3.34
CA GLU A 122 -8.52 6.02 -3.28
C GLU A 122 -9.49 6.58 -2.22
N GLY A 123 -8.98 7.46 -1.37
CA GLY A 123 -9.77 8.25 -0.44
C GLY A 123 -9.59 9.75 -0.68
N SER A 124 -10.49 10.53 -0.10
CA SER A 124 -10.36 11.99 -0.03
C SER A 124 -10.26 12.39 1.43
N ALA A 125 -9.30 13.26 1.75
CA ALA A 125 -9.06 13.76 3.10
C ALA A 125 -10.28 14.49 3.74
N ASP A 126 -11.31 14.83 2.95
CA ASP A 126 -12.59 15.40 3.44
C ASP A 126 -13.55 14.35 4.06
N MET A 127 -13.18 13.07 4.11
CA MET A 127 -14.05 11.98 4.61
C MET A 127 -13.75 11.46 6.02
N VAL A 128 -12.94 12.16 6.83
CA VAL A 128 -12.69 11.81 8.25
C VAL A 128 -12.97 12.96 9.21
#